data_AF-A0A9P4UKK0-F1
#
_entry.id   AF-A0A9P4UKK0-F1
#
_cell.length_a   1.000
_cell.length_b   1.000
_cell.length_c   1.000
_cell.angle_alpha   90.00
_cell.angle_beta   90.00
_cell.angle_gamma   90.00
#
_symmetry.space_group_name_H-M   'P 1'
#
loop_
_entity.id
_entity.type
_entity.pdbx_description
1 polymer ?
#
loop_
_entity_poly.entity_id
_entity_poly.type
_entity_poly.pdbx_seq_one_letter_code
_entity_poly.pdbx_strand_id
1 'polypeptide(L)'
;MHLKIQSLPILENLAIQLIQTISRSSLPQLQDLMHPGESDDAQAFVTLKSLFDQTRKVYSRETPFIDAIAIQMFQANQQEVIRKANIATFISSILGAHDVSFFHLNEYFMETFVPLGHRLLKWQGAIFLELKSQSYISALMNSDGSPQAMLDELFPPDLDAQILTRHPDAPSLSPSEQDFVDRCRSRKSYLLQEPSTPDVAQELSKKYQWTDFVREFATSISKNVEGILNVPARTQQMFGGGMNDKRAANAVQAVHDSAFHNQAHSVQQQGHQSLTSIQPGLGGQQDGTAAGSRQAGNAQGDTSKKPAPNTSAIRQPWTKAEEEALLAGLDKVNGPHWSQILALYGRGGSVSEVLKDRNQVQLKDKARNLKLWYLKTGKEVPSSLKGVTGELRKRGGLLDDDDNDNAIGEYSVNNEGGDQPPAQSKGKKSKKRA
;
A
#
# COMPACT_ATOMS: atom_id res chain seq x y z
N MET A 1 10.20 16.21 -13.43
CA MET A 1 9.42 17.20 -12.66
C MET A 1 8.27 17.77 -13.47
N HIS A 2 8.49 18.70 -14.44
CA HIS A 2 7.42 19.45 -15.12
C HIS A 2 6.20 18.62 -15.57
N LEU A 3 6.40 17.55 -16.35
CA LEU A 3 5.32 16.65 -16.81
C LEU A 3 4.55 15.93 -15.67
N LYS A 4 5.19 15.64 -14.53
CA LYS A 4 4.48 15.10 -13.36
C LYS A 4 3.51 16.15 -12.81
N ILE A 5 3.99 17.38 -12.60
CA ILE A 5 3.16 18.47 -12.04
C ILE A 5 2.00 18.80 -12.99
N GLN A 6 2.24 18.82 -14.31
CA GLN A 6 1.21 19.11 -15.31
C GLN A 6 0.12 18.03 -15.43
N SER A 7 0.42 16.76 -15.13
CA SER A 7 -0.55 15.66 -15.21
C SER A 7 -1.28 15.37 -13.89
N LEU A 8 -1.01 16.12 -12.81
CA LEU A 8 -1.68 15.94 -11.52
C LEU A 8 -3.22 16.08 -11.62
N PRO A 9 -3.80 17.07 -12.34
CA PRO A 9 -5.26 17.18 -12.46
C PRO A 9 -5.89 15.99 -13.18
N ILE A 10 -5.16 15.36 -14.13
CA ILE A 10 -5.62 14.17 -14.85
C ILE A 10 -5.60 12.96 -13.91
N LEU A 11 -4.50 12.79 -13.14
CA LEU A 11 -4.39 11.73 -12.15
C LEU A 11 -5.46 11.85 -11.06
N GLU A 12 -5.70 13.07 -10.54
CA GLU A 12 -6.74 13.33 -9.54
C GLU A 12 -8.14 13.01 -10.10
N ASN A 13 -8.46 13.50 -11.30
CA ASN A 13 -9.78 13.30 -11.89
C ASN A 13 -10.08 11.81 -12.13
N LEU A 14 -9.13 11.06 -12.69
CA LEU A 14 -9.25 9.62 -12.90
C LEU A 14 -9.37 8.84 -11.57
N ALA A 15 -8.60 9.23 -10.55
CA ALA A 15 -8.67 8.63 -9.23
C ALA A 15 -10.04 8.89 -8.55
N ILE A 16 -10.55 10.13 -8.61
CA ILE A 16 -11.87 10.49 -8.07
C ILE A 16 -12.97 9.72 -8.81
N GLN A 17 -12.91 9.62 -10.14
CA GLN A 17 -13.89 8.84 -10.91
C GLN A 17 -13.90 7.36 -10.48
N LEU A 18 -12.74 6.70 -10.41
CA LEU A 18 -12.65 5.30 -9.96
C LEU A 18 -13.24 5.13 -8.54
N ILE A 19 -12.84 5.98 -7.59
CA ILE A 19 -13.32 5.91 -6.21
C ILE A 19 -14.84 6.13 -6.14
N GLN A 20 -15.38 7.10 -6.89
CA GLN A 20 -16.81 7.39 -6.90
C GLN A 20 -17.63 6.27 -7.53
N THR A 21 -17.24 5.78 -8.72
CA THR A 21 -17.91 4.65 -9.39
C THR A 21 -17.94 3.43 -8.47
N ILE A 22 -16.80 3.08 -7.88
CA ILE A 22 -16.70 1.95 -6.96
C ILE A 22 -17.56 2.17 -5.70
N SER A 23 -17.51 3.34 -5.08
CA SER A 23 -18.24 3.63 -3.83
C SER A 23 -19.76 3.59 -3.96
N ARG A 24 -20.28 3.75 -5.19
CA ARG A 24 -21.73 3.82 -5.49
C ARG A 24 -22.30 2.48 -5.96
N SER A 25 -21.47 1.61 -6.53
CA SER A 25 -21.88 0.27 -6.97
C SER A 25 -22.11 -0.68 -5.79
N SER A 26 -23.15 -1.51 -5.87
CA SER A 26 -23.34 -2.63 -4.94
C SER A 26 -22.31 -3.74 -5.18
N LEU A 27 -22.07 -4.62 -4.20
CA LEU A 27 -21.06 -5.69 -4.35
C LEU A 27 -21.27 -6.60 -5.59
N PRO A 28 -22.50 -7.03 -5.95
CA PRO A 28 -22.72 -7.76 -7.20
C PRO A 28 -22.37 -6.95 -8.45
N GLN A 29 -22.67 -5.64 -8.47
CA GLN A 29 -22.26 -4.75 -9.58
C GLN A 29 -20.75 -4.55 -9.61
N LEU A 30 -20.07 -4.46 -8.47
CA LEU A 30 -18.61 -4.43 -8.42
C LEU A 30 -17.99 -5.72 -8.97
N GLN A 31 -18.59 -6.88 -8.69
CA GLN A 31 -18.16 -8.13 -9.29
C GLN A 31 -18.40 -8.14 -10.80
N ASP A 32 -19.55 -7.68 -11.28
CA ASP A 32 -19.86 -7.59 -12.73
C ASP A 32 -18.93 -6.62 -13.48
N LEU A 33 -18.68 -5.43 -12.92
CA LEU A 33 -17.77 -4.41 -13.48
C LEU A 33 -16.30 -4.87 -13.54
N MET A 34 -15.90 -5.84 -12.71
CA MET A 34 -14.50 -6.26 -12.56
C MET A 34 -14.20 -7.62 -13.21
N HIS A 35 -15.22 -8.35 -13.65
CA HIS A 35 -15.06 -9.39 -14.68
C HIS A 35 -15.20 -8.74 -16.07
N PRO A 36 -14.41 -9.13 -17.09
CA PRO A 36 -14.58 -8.61 -18.45
C PRO A 36 -15.85 -9.12 -19.15
N GLY A 37 -17.02 -8.65 -18.73
CA GLY A 37 -18.29 -8.91 -19.39
C GLY A 37 -18.51 -8.07 -20.65
N GLU A 38 -19.54 -8.41 -21.44
CA GLU A 38 -19.97 -7.65 -22.63
C GLU A 38 -20.78 -6.38 -22.27
N SER A 39 -20.96 -6.08 -20.99
CA SER A 39 -21.67 -4.89 -20.50
C SER A 39 -20.90 -3.60 -20.80
N ASP A 40 -21.56 -2.61 -21.38
CA ASP A 40 -21.01 -1.28 -21.66
C ASP A 40 -20.40 -0.62 -20.40
N ASP A 41 -21.05 -0.78 -19.24
CA ASP A 41 -20.56 -0.25 -17.97
C ASP A 41 -19.25 -0.91 -17.52
N ALA A 42 -19.10 -2.23 -17.75
CA ALA A 42 -17.87 -2.96 -17.44
C ALA A 42 -16.73 -2.55 -18.38
N GLN A 43 -17.01 -2.40 -19.68
CA GLN A 43 -16.05 -1.91 -20.67
C GLN A 43 -15.62 -0.45 -20.39
N ALA A 44 -16.55 0.40 -19.95
CA ALA A 44 -16.26 1.77 -19.50
C ALA A 44 -15.38 1.78 -18.24
N PHE A 45 -15.65 0.93 -17.26
CA PHE A 45 -14.85 0.80 -16.05
C PHE A 45 -13.43 0.27 -16.34
N VAL A 46 -13.30 -0.77 -17.17
CA VAL A 46 -11.99 -1.30 -17.63
C VAL A 46 -11.19 -0.23 -18.38
N THR A 47 -11.85 0.55 -19.23
CA THR A 47 -11.23 1.69 -19.95
C THR A 47 -10.76 2.77 -18.97
N LEU A 48 -11.58 3.16 -18.00
CA LEU A 48 -11.25 4.12 -16.95
C LEU A 48 -10.05 3.64 -16.10
N LYS A 49 -10.01 2.37 -15.68
CA LYS A 49 -8.87 1.79 -14.96
C LYS A 49 -7.61 1.78 -15.82
N SER A 50 -7.72 1.44 -17.11
CA SER A 50 -6.57 1.45 -18.04
C SER A 50 -5.97 2.86 -18.19
N LEU A 51 -6.80 3.89 -18.36
CA LEU A 51 -6.36 5.29 -18.42
C LEU A 51 -5.71 5.75 -17.11
N PHE A 52 -6.29 5.37 -15.96
CA PHE A 52 -5.71 5.63 -14.65
C PHE A 52 -4.34 4.95 -14.49
N ASP A 53 -4.22 3.66 -14.78
CA ASP A 53 -2.98 2.89 -14.64
C ASP A 53 -1.88 3.36 -15.60
N GLN A 54 -2.23 3.82 -16.80
CA GLN A 54 -1.31 4.48 -17.72
C GLN A 54 -0.83 5.84 -17.18
N THR A 55 -1.73 6.63 -16.61
CA THR A 55 -1.39 7.91 -15.97
C THR A 55 -0.50 7.68 -14.73
N ARG A 56 -0.80 6.67 -13.92
CA ARG A 56 -0.03 6.28 -12.72
C ARG A 56 1.43 5.94 -13.04
N LYS A 57 1.69 5.33 -14.21
CA LYS A 57 3.03 4.99 -14.74
C LYS A 57 3.93 6.19 -15.08
N VAL A 58 3.39 7.41 -15.04
CA VAL A 58 4.19 8.66 -15.07
C VAL A 58 4.83 8.94 -13.70
N TYR A 59 4.23 8.47 -12.60
CA TYR A 59 4.59 8.77 -11.22
C TYR A 59 5.47 7.69 -10.59
N SER A 60 4.98 6.44 -10.57
CA SER A 60 5.77 5.24 -10.23
C SER A 60 5.56 4.14 -11.27
N ARG A 61 6.59 3.30 -11.45
CA ARG A 61 6.62 2.19 -12.43
C ARG A 61 7.00 0.85 -11.82
N GLU A 62 7.52 0.85 -10.61
CA GLU A 62 8.18 -0.32 -9.98
C GLU A 62 7.57 -0.63 -8.60
N THR A 63 7.01 0.37 -7.90
CA THR A 63 6.18 0.18 -6.71
C THR A 63 4.69 0.22 -7.08
N PRO A 64 3.82 -0.50 -6.35
CA PRO A 64 2.38 -0.46 -6.61
C PRO A 64 1.77 0.91 -6.28
N PHE A 65 2.15 1.47 -5.14
CA PHE A 65 1.77 2.80 -4.66
C PHE A 65 2.83 3.85 -5.01
N ILE A 66 2.43 5.12 -5.04
CA ILE A 66 3.31 6.26 -5.29
C ILE A 66 3.71 6.87 -3.93
N ASP A 67 4.98 6.77 -3.56
CA ASP A 67 5.61 7.58 -2.52
C ASP A 67 5.72 9.03 -3.03
N ALA A 68 4.95 9.95 -2.42
CA ALA A 68 4.93 11.37 -2.78
C ALA A 68 6.26 12.09 -2.48
N ILE A 69 6.98 11.68 -1.44
CA ILE A 69 8.22 12.29 -0.94
C ILE A 69 9.39 11.92 -1.87
N ALA A 70 9.53 10.64 -2.24
CA ALA A 70 10.53 10.19 -3.21
C ALA A 70 10.39 10.85 -4.58
N ILE A 71 9.17 11.22 -4.99
CA ILE A 71 8.92 11.95 -6.24
C ILE A 71 8.89 13.49 -6.09
N GLN A 72 9.29 14.01 -4.92
CA GLN A 72 9.44 15.43 -4.60
C GLN A 72 8.12 16.25 -4.67
N MET A 73 6.98 15.61 -4.40
CA MET A 73 5.68 16.29 -4.24
C MET A 73 5.53 16.74 -2.78
N PHE A 74 6.07 17.92 -2.46
CA PHE A 74 6.10 18.45 -1.09
C PHE A 74 4.94 19.38 -0.73
N GLN A 75 4.11 19.79 -1.71
CA GLN A 75 2.96 20.65 -1.42
C GLN A 75 1.76 19.80 -0.98
N ALA A 76 1.02 20.24 0.04
CA ALA A 76 -0.08 19.47 0.63
C ALA A 76 -1.17 19.07 -0.40
N ASN A 77 -1.49 19.96 -1.36
CA ASN A 77 -2.41 19.63 -2.46
C ASN A 77 -1.85 18.54 -3.38
N GLN A 78 -0.56 18.56 -3.71
CA GLN A 78 0.08 17.51 -4.50
C GLN A 78 0.06 16.16 -3.75
N GLN A 79 0.32 16.18 -2.44
CA GLN A 79 0.25 14.98 -1.59
C GLN A 79 -1.17 14.43 -1.52
N GLU A 80 -2.19 15.27 -1.41
CA GLU A 80 -3.59 14.84 -1.47
C GLU A 80 -3.97 14.22 -2.83
N VAL A 81 -3.49 14.75 -3.96
CA VAL A 81 -3.67 14.11 -5.28
C VAL A 81 -3.02 12.72 -5.32
N ILE A 82 -1.78 12.59 -4.81
CA ILE A 82 -1.09 11.30 -4.75
C ILE A 82 -1.81 10.32 -3.79
N ARG A 83 -2.32 10.80 -2.65
CA ARG A 83 -3.10 10.00 -1.70
C ARG A 83 -4.40 9.48 -2.33
N LYS A 84 -5.13 10.33 -3.06
CA LYS A 84 -6.33 9.92 -3.84
C LYS A 84 -5.98 8.86 -4.89
N ALA A 85 -4.85 9.01 -5.60
CA ALA A 85 -4.38 8.01 -6.54
C ALA A 85 -4.04 6.67 -5.84
N ASN A 86 -3.34 6.71 -4.70
CA ASN A 86 -3.03 5.52 -3.92
C ASN A 86 -4.31 4.84 -3.42
N ILE A 87 -5.34 5.59 -2.99
CA ILE A 87 -6.67 5.06 -2.62
C ILE A 87 -7.33 4.36 -3.82
N ALA A 88 -7.34 4.99 -4.99
CA ALA A 88 -7.92 4.41 -6.21
C ALA A 88 -7.21 3.10 -6.60
N THR A 89 -5.88 3.01 -6.47
CA THR A 89 -5.14 1.74 -6.59
C THR A 89 -5.59 0.73 -5.52
N PHE A 90 -5.53 1.10 -4.24
CA PHE A 90 -5.80 0.21 -3.11
C PHE A 90 -7.17 -0.48 -3.21
N ILE A 91 -8.20 0.31 -3.52
CA ILE A 91 -9.58 -0.16 -3.66
C ILE A 91 -9.71 -1.05 -4.91
N SER A 92 -9.11 -0.65 -6.05
CA SER A 92 -9.13 -1.46 -7.27
C SER A 92 -8.45 -2.82 -7.10
N SER A 93 -7.35 -2.87 -6.33
CA SER A 93 -6.61 -4.10 -6.06
C SER A 93 -7.40 -5.07 -5.17
N ILE A 94 -8.09 -4.57 -4.14
CA ILE A 94 -8.91 -5.41 -3.24
C ILE A 94 -10.18 -5.92 -3.90
N LEU A 95 -10.87 -5.12 -4.72
CA LEU A 95 -12.20 -5.50 -5.20
C LEU A 95 -12.21 -6.43 -6.43
N GLY A 96 -11.06 -6.61 -7.11
CA GLY A 96 -10.98 -7.60 -8.19
C GLY A 96 -9.72 -7.58 -9.06
N ALA A 97 -8.89 -6.52 -9.03
CA ALA A 97 -7.68 -6.52 -9.85
C ALA A 97 -6.57 -7.43 -9.30
N HIS A 98 -6.50 -7.61 -7.97
CA HIS A 98 -5.51 -8.44 -7.26
C HIS A 98 -4.04 -8.20 -7.67
N ASP A 99 -3.76 -7.02 -8.22
CA ASP A 99 -2.49 -6.60 -8.85
C ASP A 99 -1.44 -6.09 -7.84
N VAL A 100 -1.80 -6.06 -6.56
CA VAL A 100 -0.97 -5.62 -5.43
C VAL A 100 -1.04 -6.66 -4.32
N SER A 101 0.13 -7.16 -3.89
CA SER A 101 0.21 -8.19 -2.85
C SER A 101 -0.18 -7.66 -1.46
N PHE A 102 -0.71 -8.55 -0.63
CA PHE A 102 -1.13 -8.24 0.74
C PHE A 102 -0.06 -7.55 1.60
N PHE A 103 1.21 -7.90 1.42
CA PHE A 103 2.34 -7.19 2.03
C PHE A 103 2.30 -5.68 1.76
N HIS A 104 2.20 -5.26 0.50
CA HIS A 104 2.16 -3.85 0.12
C HIS A 104 0.84 -3.18 0.53
N LEU A 105 -0.29 -3.91 0.48
CA LEU A 105 -1.56 -3.39 1.00
C LEU A 105 -1.45 -3.08 2.51
N ASN A 106 -0.83 -3.97 3.29
CA ASN A 106 -0.58 -3.76 4.71
C ASN A 106 0.40 -2.60 4.97
N GLU A 107 1.52 -2.53 4.24
CA GLU A 107 2.57 -1.51 4.38
C GLU A 107 2.01 -0.10 4.12
N TYR A 108 1.32 0.10 2.99
CA TYR A 108 0.85 1.42 2.54
C TYR A 108 -0.52 1.81 3.09
N PHE A 109 -1.20 0.96 3.88
CA PHE A 109 -2.54 1.27 4.40
C PHE A 109 -2.57 2.59 5.17
N MET A 110 -1.63 2.78 6.10
CA MET A 110 -1.59 3.97 6.96
C MET A 110 -1.28 5.24 6.18
N GLU A 111 -0.45 5.19 5.14
CA GLU A 111 -0.19 6.35 4.27
C GLU A 111 -1.40 6.67 3.36
N THR A 112 -2.09 5.64 2.89
CA THR A 112 -3.22 5.76 1.96
C THR A 112 -4.48 6.29 2.64
N PHE A 113 -4.84 5.76 3.81
CA PHE A 113 -6.09 6.09 4.50
C PHE A 113 -5.95 7.05 5.69
N VAL A 114 -4.76 7.21 6.28
CA VAL A 114 -4.54 8.10 7.43
C VAL A 114 -3.56 9.23 7.05
N PRO A 115 -4.06 10.39 6.58
CA PRO A 115 -3.22 11.54 6.26
C PRO A 115 -2.25 11.89 7.38
N LEU A 116 -1.07 12.42 7.04
CA LEU A 116 -0.08 12.82 8.03
C LEU A 116 -0.66 13.90 8.97
N GLY A 117 -0.47 13.73 10.28
CA GLY A 117 -1.08 14.58 11.30
C GLY A 117 -2.54 14.25 11.62
N HIS A 118 -3.16 13.22 11.04
CA HIS A 118 -4.52 12.76 11.37
C HIS A 118 -4.48 11.48 12.21
N ARG A 119 -5.52 11.28 13.03
CA ARG A 119 -5.71 10.09 13.88
C ARG A 119 -6.40 8.97 13.11
N LEU A 120 -6.09 7.72 13.47
CA LEU A 120 -6.76 6.54 12.91
C LEU A 120 -8.22 6.46 13.39
N LEU A 121 -9.15 6.50 12.44
CA LEU A 121 -10.59 6.40 12.72
C LEU A 121 -10.99 4.95 12.98
N LYS A 122 -12.03 4.74 13.80
CA LYS A 122 -12.50 3.38 14.19
C LYS A 122 -12.80 2.46 12.99
N TRP A 123 -13.35 2.99 11.90
CA TRP A 123 -13.63 2.21 10.69
C TRP A 123 -12.34 1.82 9.94
N GLN A 124 -11.33 2.68 9.95
CA GLN A 124 -10.02 2.44 9.33
C GLN A 124 -9.27 1.34 10.11
N GLY A 125 -9.26 1.43 11.44
CA GLY A 125 -8.69 0.38 12.30
C GLY A 125 -9.40 -0.97 12.13
N ALA A 126 -10.73 -0.99 11.95
CA ALA A 126 -11.47 -2.21 11.68
C ALA A 126 -11.00 -2.89 10.38
N ILE A 127 -11.04 -2.19 9.24
CA ILE A 127 -10.60 -2.78 7.96
C ILE A 127 -9.10 -3.11 7.93
N PHE A 128 -8.26 -2.38 8.68
CA PHE A 128 -6.82 -2.68 8.75
C PHE A 128 -6.53 -3.95 9.56
N LEU A 129 -7.28 -4.20 10.64
CA LEU A 129 -7.18 -5.43 11.44
C LEU A 129 -7.54 -6.67 10.60
N GLU A 130 -8.60 -6.57 9.81
CA GLU A 130 -9.00 -7.67 8.93
C GLU A 130 -8.05 -7.82 7.75
N LEU A 131 -7.55 -6.73 7.14
CA LEU A 131 -6.51 -6.78 6.11
C LEU A 131 -5.22 -7.46 6.62
N LYS A 132 -4.75 -7.14 7.84
CA LYS A 132 -3.62 -7.83 8.48
C LYS A 132 -3.89 -9.33 8.66
N SER A 133 -5.13 -9.70 8.95
CA SER A 133 -5.53 -11.10 9.13
C SER A 133 -5.59 -11.85 7.79
N GLN A 134 -6.13 -11.23 6.74
CA GLN A 134 -6.04 -11.75 5.35
C GLN A 134 -4.58 -11.89 4.91
N SER A 135 -3.72 -10.93 5.26
CA SER A 135 -2.29 -10.96 4.97
C SER A 135 -1.59 -12.15 5.65
N TYR A 136 -1.88 -12.40 6.93
CA TYR A 136 -1.35 -13.54 7.67
C TYR A 136 -1.80 -14.87 7.06
N ILE A 137 -3.11 -15.03 6.81
CA ILE A 137 -3.67 -16.26 6.26
C ILE A 137 -3.12 -16.53 4.86
N SER A 138 -3.01 -15.50 4.02
CA SER A 138 -2.40 -15.61 2.69
C SER A 138 -0.92 -16.03 2.79
N ALA A 139 -0.14 -15.44 3.71
CA ALA A 139 1.26 -15.82 3.90
C ALA A 139 1.42 -17.26 4.44
N LEU A 140 0.59 -17.66 5.41
CA LEU A 140 0.56 -19.01 5.99
C LEU A 140 0.17 -20.09 4.97
N MET A 141 -0.70 -19.77 4.01
CA MET A 141 -1.09 -20.69 2.93
C MET A 141 -0.09 -20.76 1.76
N ASN A 142 0.87 -19.83 1.66
CA ASN A 142 1.76 -19.70 0.50
C ASN A 142 3.26 -19.67 0.84
N SER A 143 3.65 -19.85 2.11
CA SER A 143 5.07 -19.85 2.52
C SER A 143 5.32 -20.66 3.78
N ASP A 144 6.47 -21.36 3.82
CA ASP A 144 6.99 -22.08 5.00
C ASP A 144 7.60 -21.12 6.05
N GLY A 145 7.06 -19.91 6.17
CA GLY A 145 7.53 -18.87 7.08
C GLY A 145 7.22 -19.20 8.53
N SER A 146 8.05 -18.71 9.47
CA SER A 146 7.72 -18.79 10.89
C SER A 146 6.47 -17.95 11.18
N PRO A 147 5.37 -18.52 11.70
CA PRO A 147 4.15 -17.76 11.95
C PRO A 147 4.35 -16.69 13.04
N GLN A 148 5.23 -16.94 14.01
CA GLN A 148 5.68 -15.93 14.97
C GLN A 148 6.26 -14.71 14.25
N ALA A 149 7.20 -14.91 13.31
CA ALA A 149 7.82 -13.81 12.56
C ALA A 149 6.82 -13.07 11.66
N MET A 150 5.92 -13.80 10.99
CA MET A 150 4.85 -13.19 10.18
C MET A 150 3.88 -12.36 11.03
N LEU A 151 3.56 -12.83 12.25
CA LEU A 151 2.74 -12.09 13.21
C LEU A 151 3.48 -10.93 13.89
N ASP A 152 4.80 -11.01 14.05
CA ASP A 152 5.63 -9.89 14.52
C ASP A 152 5.73 -8.77 13.47
N GLU A 153 5.82 -9.12 12.18
CA GLU A 153 5.83 -8.16 11.07
C GLU A 153 4.44 -7.50 10.88
N LEU A 154 3.36 -8.29 10.93
CA LEU A 154 2.00 -7.78 10.73
C LEU A 154 1.44 -7.07 11.97
N PHE A 155 1.81 -7.50 13.18
CA PHE A 155 1.36 -6.94 14.45
C PHE A 155 2.57 -6.58 15.34
N PRO A 156 3.33 -5.53 14.99
CA PRO A 156 4.54 -5.14 15.71
C PRO A 156 4.23 -4.69 17.15
N PRO A 157 5.16 -4.90 18.11
CA PRO A 157 4.92 -4.58 19.53
C PRO A 157 4.78 -3.06 19.77
N ASP A 158 5.46 -2.26 18.95
CA ASP A 158 5.53 -0.79 18.95
C ASP A 158 4.47 -0.13 18.04
N LEU A 159 3.41 -0.84 17.67
CA LEU A 159 2.32 -0.32 16.82
C LEU A 159 1.70 0.98 17.37
N ASP A 160 1.68 1.16 18.70
CA ASP A 160 1.26 2.40 19.35
C ASP A 160 2.22 3.57 19.07
N ALA A 161 3.54 3.36 19.18
CA ALA A 161 4.54 4.35 18.78
C ALA A 161 4.49 4.65 17.26
N GLN A 162 4.28 3.63 16.42
CA GLN A 162 4.12 3.80 14.97
C GLN A 162 2.88 4.64 14.60
N ILE A 163 1.79 4.56 15.38
CA ILE A 163 0.63 5.45 15.22
C ILE A 163 0.97 6.87 15.70
N LEU A 164 1.54 7.03 16.91
CA LEU A 164 1.87 8.34 17.49
C LEU A 164 2.83 9.17 16.63
N THR A 165 3.86 8.54 16.06
CA THR A 165 4.83 9.22 15.17
C THR A 165 4.21 9.82 13.92
N ARG A 166 3.00 9.39 13.50
CA ARG A 166 2.26 10.00 12.38
C ARG A 166 1.49 11.27 12.77
N HIS A 167 1.24 11.53 14.06
CA HIS A 167 0.56 12.73 14.55
C HIS A 167 1.20 13.28 15.85
N PRO A 168 2.46 13.77 15.80
CA PRO A 168 3.26 14.09 16.99
C PRO A 168 2.73 15.22 17.89
N ASP A 169 1.66 15.92 17.50
CA ASP A 169 0.97 16.89 18.37
C ASP A 169 0.04 16.21 19.39
N ALA A 170 -0.22 14.91 19.28
CA ALA A 170 -1.02 14.15 20.23
C ALA A 170 -0.15 13.61 21.39
N PRO A 171 -0.50 13.90 22.67
CA PRO A 171 0.27 13.43 23.82
C PRO A 171 0.04 11.93 24.13
N SER A 172 -0.99 11.32 23.55
CA SER A 172 -1.36 9.92 23.70
C SER A 172 -2.20 9.45 22.53
N LEU A 173 -2.38 8.13 22.40
CA LEU A 173 -3.38 7.55 21.51
C LEU A 173 -4.78 8.07 21.87
N SER A 174 -5.65 8.19 20.87
CA SER A 174 -7.09 8.37 21.08
C SER A 174 -7.78 7.04 21.42
N PRO A 175 -9.00 7.06 21.99
CA PRO A 175 -9.71 5.83 22.35
C PRO A 175 -9.94 4.85 21.19
N SER A 176 -10.09 5.34 19.95
CA SER A 176 -10.22 4.47 18.76
C SER A 176 -8.89 3.87 18.30
N GLU A 177 -7.77 4.53 18.58
CA GLU A 177 -6.43 4.00 18.33
C GLU A 177 -6.03 2.98 19.38
N GLN A 178 -6.40 3.20 20.64
CA GLN A 178 -6.20 2.23 21.73
C GLN A 178 -7.04 0.96 21.49
N ASP A 179 -8.33 1.08 21.14
CA ASP A 179 -9.18 -0.06 20.71
C ASP A 179 -8.53 -0.85 19.58
N PHE A 180 -8.01 -0.18 18.56
CA PHE A 180 -7.32 -0.82 17.44
C PHE A 180 -6.04 -1.56 17.88
N VAL A 181 -5.18 -0.93 18.67
CA VAL A 181 -3.92 -1.53 19.14
C VAL A 181 -4.19 -2.76 20.01
N ASP A 182 -5.14 -2.69 20.94
CA ASP A 182 -5.43 -3.81 21.85
C ASP A 182 -6.21 -4.93 21.14
N ARG A 183 -7.02 -4.62 20.12
CA ARG A 183 -7.59 -5.63 19.21
C ARG A 183 -6.52 -6.26 18.31
N CYS A 184 -5.52 -5.52 17.85
CA CYS A 184 -4.35 -6.06 17.16
C CYS A 184 -3.55 -7.02 18.06
N ARG A 185 -3.26 -6.63 19.31
CA ARG A 185 -2.60 -7.48 20.31
C ARG A 185 -3.40 -8.77 20.58
N SER A 186 -4.72 -8.64 20.73
CA SER A 186 -5.64 -9.78 20.94
C SER A 186 -5.69 -10.71 19.73
N ARG A 187 -5.80 -10.15 18.51
CA ARG A 187 -5.80 -10.90 17.24
C ARG A 187 -4.48 -11.65 17.03
N LYS A 188 -3.35 -11.00 17.31
CA LYS A 188 -2.01 -11.61 17.28
C LYS A 188 -1.92 -12.80 18.25
N SER A 189 -2.31 -12.60 19.51
CA SER A 189 -2.27 -13.67 20.53
C SER A 189 -3.16 -14.85 20.14
N TYR A 190 -4.32 -14.60 19.55
CA TYR A 190 -5.22 -15.66 19.07
C TYR A 190 -4.60 -16.41 17.87
N LEU A 191 -4.16 -15.71 16.82
CA LEU A 191 -3.59 -16.32 15.61
C LEU A 191 -2.27 -17.07 15.84
N LEU A 192 -1.58 -16.80 16.97
CA LEU A 192 -0.36 -17.50 17.41
C LEU A 192 -0.64 -18.79 18.18
N GLN A 193 -1.83 -18.94 18.79
CA GLN A 193 -2.23 -20.16 19.49
C GLN A 193 -2.70 -21.26 18.51
N GLU A 194 -3.09 -20.86 17.30
CA GLU A 194 -3.54 -21.77 16.25
C GLU A 194 -2.36 -22.55 15.64
N PRO A 195 -2.45 -23.89 15.50
CA PRO A 195 -1.38 -24.71 14.92
C PRO A 195 -1.02 -24.30 13.50
N SER A 196 0.28 -24.36 13.17
CA SER A 196 0.82 -23.96 11.86
C SER A 196 0.62 -25.01 10.76
N THR A 197 -0.48 -25.77 10.81
CA THR A 197 -0.77 -26.85 9.84
C THR A 197 -1.58 -26.33 8.66
N PRO A 198 -1.47 -26.94 7.47
CA PRO A 198 -2.24 -26.52 6.29
C PRO A 198 -3.74 -26.64 6.50
N ASP A 199 -4.20 -27.59 7.32
CA ASP A 199 -5.62 -27.78 7.65
C ASP A 199 -6.16 -26.60 8.46
N VAL A 200 -5.42 -26.13 9.48
CA VAL A 200 -5.79 -24.96 10.29
C VAL A 200 -5.70 -23.67 9.45
N ALA A 201 -4.78 -23.57 8.50
CA ALA A 201 -4.77 -22.46 7.54
C ALA A 201 -6.04 -22.45 6.64
N GLN A 202 -6.59 -23.62 6.29
CA GLN A 202 -7.89 -23.73 5.63
C GLN A 202 -9.07 -23.42 6.56
N GLU A 203 -9.00 -23.75 7.85
CA GLU A 203 -10.05 -23.36 8.81
C GLU A 203 -10.04 -21.85 9.09
N LEU A 204 -8.86 -21.24 9.18
CA LEU A 204 -8.72 -19.79 9.29
C LEU A 204 -9.24 -19.06 8.04
N SER A 205 -9.00 -19.53 6.82
CA SER A 205 -9.58 -18.92 5.62
C SER A 205 -11.10 -19.12 5.48
N LYS A 206 -11.67 -20.21 6.04
CA LYS A 206 -13.13 -20.38 6.20
C LYS A 206 -13.72 -19.45 7.27
N LYS A 207 -12.97 -19.17 8.35
CA LYS A 207 -13.38 -18.30 9.45
C LYS A 207 -13.28 -16.81 9.12
N TYR A 208 -12.26 -16.42 8.37
CA TYR A 208 -12.00 -15.06 7.89
C TYR A 208 -12.17 -15.01 6.37
N GLN A 209 -13.40 -15.23 5.89
CA GLN A 209 -13.66 -15.32 4.45
C GLN A 209 -13.28 -14.04 3.70
N TRP A 210 -12.55 -14.21 2.59
CA TRP A 210 -12.19 -13.11 1.68
C TRP A 210 -13.42 -12.32 1.21
N THR A 211 -14.51 -13.01 0.89
CA THR A 211 -15.78 -12.42 0.42
C THR A 211 -16.47 -11.56 1.47
N ASP A 212 -16.33 -11.89 2.76
CA ASP A 212 -16.89 -11.08 3.85
C ASP A 212 -16.02 -9.85 4.11
N PHE A 213 -14.68 -9.99 4.09
CA PHE A 213 -13.75 -8.86 4.15
C PHE A 213 -13.97 -7.88 2.99
N VAL A 214 -14.10 -8.36 1.75
CA VAL A 214 -14.40 -7.53 0.58
C VAL A 214 -15.73 -6.79 0.74
N ARG A 215 -16.76 -7.45 1.28
CA ARG A 215 -18.06 -6.82 1.56
C ARG A 215 -17.96 -5.73 2.62
N GLU A 216 -17.26 -5.97 3.73
CA GLU A 216 -17.05 -5.00 4.80
C GLU A 216 -16.19 -3.82 4.32
N PHE A 217 -15.12 -4.08 3.55
CA PHE A 217 -14.27 -3.07 2.96
C PHE A 217 -15.05 -2.18 2.00
N ALA A 218 -15.77 -2.74 1.01
CA ALA A 218 -16.62 -1.97 0.09
C ALA A 218 -17.65 -1.12 0.85
N THR A 219 -18.36 -1.72 1.81
CA THR A 219 -19.33 -1.02 2.68
C THR A 219 -18.70 0.12 3.46
N SER A 220 -17.46 -0.05 3.93
CA SER A 220 -16.72 0.97 4.68
C SER A 220 -16.25 2.11 3.80
N ILE A 221 -15.82 1.83 2.56
CA ILE A 221 -15.52 2.85 1.55
C ILE A 221 -16.80 3.65 1.21
N SER A 222 -17.90 2.99 0.83
CA SER A 222 -19.17 3.65 0.47
C SER A 222 -19.69 4.58 1.57
N LYS A 223 -19.61 4.17 2.84
CA LYS A 223 -20.06 4.97 3.99
C LYS A 223 -19.16 6.18 4.30
N ASN A 224 -17.90 6.18 3.85
CA ASN A 224 -16.92 7.21 4.21
C ASN A 224 -16.34 7.97 3.01
N VAL A 225 -16.81 7.72 1.78
CA VAL A 225 -16.20 8.22 0.54
C VAL A 225 -15.99 9.75 0.54
N GLU A 226 -16.96 10.53 1.03
CA GLU A 226 -16.82 11.99 1.10
C GLU A 226 -15.71 12.43 2.06
N GLY A 227 -15.51 11.73 3.19
CA GLY A 227 -14.41 11.99 4.13
C GLY A 227 -13.06 11.45 3.65
N ILE A 228 -13.06 10.44 2.78
CA ILE A 228 -11.86 9.90 2.14
C ILE A 228 -11.33 10.86 1.05
N LEU A 229 -12.25 11.46 0.28
CA LEU A 229 -11.95 12.39 -0.81
C LEU A 229 -11.71 13.84 -0.34
N ASN A 230 -12.47 14.30 0.66
CA ASN A 230 -12.46 15.69 1.14
C ASN A 230 -11.86 15.79 2.55
N VAL A 231 -10.61 15.35 2.70
CA VAL A 231 -9.86 15.53 3.96
C VAL A 231 -9.67 17.03 4.24
N PRO A 232 -10.08 17.54 5.42
CA PRO A 232 -9.81 18.92 5.79
C PRO A 232 -8.30 19.12 5.92
N ALA A 233 -7.72 20.04 5.14
CA ALA A 233 -6.31 20.35 5.19
C ALA A 233 -5.95 20.93 6.57
N ARG A 234 -5.33 20.11 7.43
CA ARG A 234 -4.93 20.50 8.78
C ARG A 234 -3.90 21.63 8.69
N THR A 235 -4.32 22.86 8.97
CA THR A 235 -3.45 24.04 8.89
C THR A 235 -2.26 23.88 9.82
N GLN A 236 -1.08 23.73 9.22
CA GLN A 236 0.16 23.47 9.94
C GLN A 236 0.66 24.78 10.58
N GLN A 237 0.10 25.13 11.75
CA GLN A 237 0.52 26.28 12.55
C GLN A 237 1.92 26.07 13.16
N MET A 238 2.95 26.12 12.32
CA MET A 238 4.30 26.42 12.78
C MET A 238 4.39 27.91 13.12
N PHE A 239 4.73 28.19 14.38
CA PHE A 239 4.93 29.51 15.00
C PHE A 239 3.67 30.38 15.19
N GLY A 240 3.64 31.09 16.33
CA GLY A 240 2.61 32.08 16.69
C GLY A 240 1.61 31.56 17.73
N GLY A 241 1.80 31.95 19.00
CA GLY A 241 0.87 31.60 20.08
C GLY A 241 -0.40 32.46 20.06
N GLY A 242 -1.53 31.88 20.50
CA GLY A 242 -2.82 32.56 20.57
C GLY A 242 -3.78 31.87 21.55
N MET A 243 -3.75 32.29 22.81
CA MET A 243 -4.62 31.76 23.88
C MET A 243 -6.09 32.11 23.60
N ASN A 244 -6.95 31.10 23.39
CA ASN A 244 -8.40 31.28 23.50
C ASN A 244 -9.14 29.95 23.70
N ASP A 245 -9.45 29.62 24.96
CA ASP A 245 -10.45 28.61 25.29
C ASP A 245 -11.83 28.98 24.73
N LYS A 246 -12.46 28.04 24.02
CA LYS A 246 -13.93 27.91 24.02
C LYS A 246 -14.41 26.54 23.52
N ARG A 247 -15.30 25.94 24.33
CA ARG A 247 -16.31 24.93 23.98
C ARG A 247 -15.83 23.51 23.65
N ALA A 248 -15.29 22.84 24.66
CA ALA A 248 -15.69 21.45 24.90
C ALA A 248 -17.13 21.45 25.46
N ALA A 249 -18.14 21.19 24.61
CA ALA A 249 -19.55 21.21 25.01
C ALA A 249 -20.45 20.39 24.06
N ASN A 250 -20.32 19.05 24.06
CA ASN A 250 -21.36 18.09 23.66
C ASN A 250 -20.88 16.65 23.95
N ALA A 251 -21.02 16.21 25.20
CA ALA A 251 -20.62 14.86 25.63
C ALA A 251 -21.47 14.30 26.79
N VAL A 252 -22.70 14.78 26.98
CA VAL A 252 -23.66 14.25 27.97
C VAL A 252 -25.07 14.25 27.37
N GLN A 253 -25.46 13.16 26.71
CA GLN A 253 -26.87 12.75 26.51
C GLN A 253 -26.92 11.30 25.97
N ALA A 254 -26.68 10.31 26.84
CA ALA A 254 -26.65 8.89 26.46
C ALA A 254 -27.02 7.89 27.59
N VAL A 255 -27.83 8.31 28.56
CA VAL A 255 -28.43 7.45 29.60
C VAL A 255 -29.85 7.96 29.89
N HIS A 256 -30.82 7.05 30.08
CA HIS A 256 -32.28 7.28 30.02
C HIS A 256 -32.77 7.76 28.62
N ASP A 257 -33.84 7.23 28.01
CA ASP A 257 -34.96 6.43 28.54
C ASP A 257 -35.34 5.22 27.67
N SER A 258 -35.96 4.21 28.30
CA SER A 258 -36.59 3.06 27.61
C SER A 258 -37.66 2.40 28.49
N ALA A 259 -38.61 3.17 29.02
CA ALA A 259 -39.68 2.65 29.88
C ALA A 259 -41.02 3.39 29.72
N PHE A 260 -42.11 2.63 29.59
CA PHE A 260 -43.53 3.00 29.73
C PHE A 260 -44.10 4.20 28.95
N HIS A 261 -44.68 3.87 27.80
CA HIS A 261 -45.76 4.61 27.16
C HIS A 261 -47.08 4.42 27.93
N ASN A 262 -47.72 5.50 28.43
CA ASN A 262 -49.20 5.60 28.43
C ASN A 262 -49.80 6.98 28.74
N GLN A 263 -50.78 7.36 27.90
CA GLN A 263 -52.09 7.94 28.26
C GLN A 263 -52.29 9.45 28.64
N ALA A 264 -53.27 10.05 27.95
CA ALA A 264 -54.18 11.16 28.31
C ALA A 264 -53.72 12.64 28.36
N HIS A 265 -53.89 13.30 27.20
CA HIS A 265 -54.84 14.42 26.93
C HIS A 265 -54.98 15.70 27.81
N SER A 266 -55.39 16.76 27.10
CA SER A 266 -56.07 18.01 27.57
C SER A 266 -55.14 19.14 28.05
N VAL A 267 -55.40 20.44 27.82
CA VAL A 267 -56.41 21.11 26.96
C VAL A 267 -56.01 22.58 26.65
N GLN A 268 -56.37 23.10 25.45
CA GLN A 268 -56.41 24.55 25.08
C GLN A 268 -55.07 25.36 25.15
N GLN A 269 -54.90 26.57 24.58
CA GLN A 269 -55.81 27.44 23.81
C GLN A 269 -55.15 28.23 22.66
N GLN A 270 -56.01 28.74 21.77
CA GLN A 270 -55.88 29.61 20.58
C GLN A 270 -54.87 30.79 20.61
N GLY A 271 -54.38 31.22 19.44
CA GLY A 271 -53.65 32.51 19.26
C GLY A 271 -53.13 32.81 17.83
N HIS A 272 -53.93 33.55 17.04
CA HIS A 272 -53.73 34.06 15.64
C HIS A 272 -52.30 34.52 15.22
N GLN A 273 -51.80 34.22 14.00
CA GLN A 273 -51.95 34.97 12.71
C GLN A 273 -51.55 36.47 12.82
N SER A 274 -50.68 37.08 12.00
CA SER A 274 -50.51 37.11 10.52
C SER A 274 -49.06 37.53 10.13
N LEU A 275 -48.43 37.16 8.98
CA LEU A 275 -48.49 37.77 7.62
C LEU A 275 -48.43 39.33 7.61
N THR A 276 -47.57 40.08 6.89
CA THR A 276 -46.49 39.86 5.84
C THR A 276 -45.27 40.80 6.13
N SER A 277 -44.37 41.35 5.28
CA SER A 277 -44.11 41.42 3.81
C SER A 277 -42.69 41.97 3.41
N ILE A 278 -42.13 41.45 2.29
CA ILE A 278 -41.41 42.14 1.17
C ILE A 278 -40.03 42.87 1.34
N GLN A 279 -39.24 42.77 0.27
CA GLN A 279 -37.86 43.26 -0.07
C GLN A 279 -37.86 44.65 -0.80
N PRO A 280 -36.81 45.16 -1.50
CA PRO A 280 -35.33 45.17 -1.31
C PRO A 280 -34.65 46.58 -1.60
N GLY A 281 -33.30 46.65 -1.57
CA GLY A 281 -32.49 47.63 -2.34
C GLY A 281 -31.31 48.29 -1.58
N LEU A 282 -30.35 49.02 -2.18
CA LEU A 282 -29.72 49.02 -3.54
C LEU A 282 -28.62 50.12 -3.63
N GLY A 283 -27.49 49.90 -4.31
CA GLY A 283 -26.70 50.98 -4.98
C GLY A 283 -25.26 51.34 -4.51
N GLY A 284 -24.37 51.66 -5.47
CA GLY A 284 -23.05 52.35 -5.35
C GLY A 284 -21.85 51.51 -4.85
N GLN A 285 -20.76 51.18 -5.57
CA GLN A 285 -20.14 51.51 -6.89
C GLN A 285 -19.05 52.61 -6.92
N GLN A 286 -18.00 52.38 -7.72
CA GLN A 286 -16.92 53.27 -8.22
C GLN A 286 -15.76 53.63 -7.25
N ASP A 287 -14.54 53.98 -7.68
CA ASP A 287 -13.67 53.55 -8.82
C ASP A 287 -12.25 54.18 -8.60
N GLY A 288 -11.25 53.92 -9.45
CA GLY A 288 -10.11 54.84 -9.66
C GLY A 288 -8.69 54.26 -9.56
N THR A 289 -7.79 54.77 -10.41
CA THR A 289 -6.39 54.31 -10.58
C THR A 289 -5.36 55.38 -10.23
N ALA A 290 -4.14 54.96 -9.89
CA ALA A 290 -2.92 55.77 -9.95
C ALA A 290 -1.68 54.86 -10.07
N ALA A 291 -0.59 55.35 -10.67
CA ALA A 291 0.62 54.57 -10.90
C ALA A 291 1.92 55.39 -10.75
N GLY A 292 2.99 54.70 -10.31
CA GLY A 292 4.37 55.05 -10.63
C GLY A 292 5.13 55.92 -9.63
N SER A 293 6.23 55.35 -9.10
CA SER A 293 7.55 56.01 -9.10
C SER A 293 8.64 54.98 -8.78
N ARG A 294 9.90 55.32 -9.07
CA ARG A 294 11.08 54.46 -8.94
C ARG A 294 11.95 54.94 -7.78
N GLN A 295 12.64 54.03 -7.09
CA GLN A 295 13.97 54.35 -6.59
C GLN A 295 14.87 53.11 -6.60
N ALA A 296 16.13 53.30 -6.99
CA ALA A 296 17.19 52.31 -6.89
C ALA A 296 18.23 52.84 -5.89
N GLY A 297 18.79 51.95 -5.08
CA GLY A 297 19.86 52.24 -4.13
C GLY A 297 20.86 51.09 -4.13
N ASN A 298 22.13 51.39 -4.33
CA ASN A 298 23.19 50.39 -4.54
C ASN A 298 24.21 50.45 -3.41
N ALA A 299 24.46 49.33 -2.73
CA ALA A 299 25.51 49.16 -1.73
C ALA A 299 25.96 47.68 -1.70
N GLN A 300 27.22 47.43 -1.33
CA GLN A 300 27.93 46.21 -1.71
C GLN A 300 28.81 45.66 -0.58
N GLY A 301 28.60 44.39 -0.23
CA GLY A 301 29.59 43.49 0.38
C GLY A 301 29.88 43.63 1.89
N ASP A 302 29.61 42.55 2.63
CA ASP A 302 30.70 41.75 3.23
C ASP A 302 30.27 40.28 3.37
N THR A 303 31.14 39.41 3.86
CA THR A 303 31.15 37.96 3.62
C THR A 303 31.27 37.14 4.90
N SER A 304 30.24 36.34 5.23
CA SER A 304 30.37 35.29 6.25
C SER A 304 29.40 34.12 6.06
N LYS A 305 29.95 33.00 5.56
CA LYS A 305 29.54 31.59 5.79
C LYS A 305 28.01 31.30 5.83
N LYS A 306 27.42 30.98 4.67
CA LYS A 306 26.25 30.09 4.59
C LYS A 306 26.71 28.62 4.57
N PRO A 307 25.99 27.68 5.20
CA PRO A 307 26.25 26.24 5.01
C PRO A 307 25.91 25.80 3.58
N ALA A 308 26.56 24.72 3.12
CA ALA A 308 26.44 24.23 1.75
C ALA A 308 25.01 23.70 1.43
N PRO A 309 24.54 23.82 0.18
CA PRO A 309 23.27 23.24 -0.24
C PRO A 309 23.33 21.71 -0.15
N ASN A 310 22.28 21.11 0.41
CA ASN A 310 22.18 19.67 0.62
C ASN A 310 22.20 18.92 -0.73
N THR A 311 23.22 18.09 -0.96
CA THR A 311 23.38 17.37 -2.23
C THR A 311 22.31 16.29 -2.35
N SER A 312 21.37 16.50 -3.28
CA SER A 312 20.40 15.49 -3.70
C SER A 312 21.09 14.18 -4.07
N ALA A 313 20.42 13.05 -3.81
CA ALA A 313 21.01 11.71 -3.85
C ALA A 313 21.56 11.29 -5.22
N ILE A 314 22.80 11.70 -5.51
CA ILE A 314 23.68 11.06 -6.48
C ILE A 314 23.79 9.59 -6.05
N ARG A 315 23.63 8.65 -6.99
CA ARG A 315 23.76 7.22 -6.73
C ARG A 315 25.21 6.91 -6.37
N GLN A 316 25.54 6.98 -5.08
CA GLN A 316 26.90 6.76 -4.60
C GLN A 316 27.39 5.38 -5.03
N PRO A 317 28.45 5.29 -5.87
CA PRO A 317 28.96 4.00 -6.33
C PRO A 317 29.48 3.21 -5.13
N TRP A 318 29.50 1.88 -5.25
CA TRP A 318 30.12 1.03 -4.24
C TRP A 318 31.64 1.05 -4.42
N THR A 319 32.35 1.26 -3.33
CA THR A 319 33.81 1.13 -3.25
C THR A 319 34.20 -0.31 -2.90
N LYS A 320 35.41 -0.73 -3.26
CA LYS A 320 35.90 -2.09 -2.96
C LYS A 320 35.87 -2.41 -1.46
N ALA A 321 36.20 -1.44 -0.60
CA ALA A 321 36.17 -1.62 0.86
C ALA A 321 34.76 -1.89 1.40
N GLU A 322 33.72 -1.29 0.80
CA GLU A 322 32.31 -1.59 1.15
C GLU A 322 31.88 -2.96 0.63
N GLU A 323 32.38 -3.39 -0.53
CA GLU A 323 32.11 -4.73 -1.09
C GLU A 323 32.77 -5.83 -0.26
N GLU A 324 34.03 -5.64 0.12
CA GLU A 324 34.80 -6.55 0.97
C GLU A 324 34.18 -6.64 2.38
N ALA A 325 33.77 -5.51 2.97
CA ALA A 325 33.08 -5.51 4.26
C ALA A 325 31.68 -6.14 4.22
N LEU A 326 30.94 -6.00 3.10
CA LEU A 326 29.67 -6.70 2.90
C LEU A 326 29.85 -8.22 2.81
N LEU A 327 30.87 -8.68 2.08
CA LEU A 327 31.20 -10.11 1.98
C LEU A 327 31.69 -10.68 3.32
N ALA A 328 32.59 -9.97 4.01
CA ALA A 328 33.07 -10.35 5.34
C ALA A 328 31.95 -10.28 6.41
N GLY A 329 30.97 -9.40 6.23
CA GLY A 329 29.75 -9.36 7.04
C GLY A 329 28.88 -10.60 6.84
N LEU A 330 28.53 -10.90 5.58
CA LEU A 330 27.73 -12.08 5.20
C LEU A 330 28.35 -13.39 5.68
N ASP A 331 29.68 -13.51 5.60
CA ASP A 331 30.43 -14.68 6.08
C ASP A 331 30.41 -14.76 7.61
N LYS A 332 30.75 -13.67 8.31
CA LYS A 332 30.83 -13.61 9.78
C LYS A 332 29.48 -13.80 10.49
N VAL A 333 28.36 -13.45 9.85
CA VAL A 333 27.00 -13.72 10.37
C VAL A 333 26.36 -14.97 9.75
N ASN A 334 27.07 -15.69 8.88
CA ASN A 334 26.63 -16.91 8.18
C ASN A 334 25.25 -16.78 7.48
N GLY A 335 24.94 -15.62 6.89
CA GLY A 335 23.65 -15.40 6.24
C GLY A 335 23.29 -13.95 5.93
N PRO A 336 22.12 -13.70 5.32
CA PRO A 336 21.65 -12.37 4.92
C PRO A 336 21.11 -11.52 6.10
N HIS A 337 21.80 -11.48 7.23
CA HIS A 337 21.39 -10.72 8.42
C HIS A 337 21.82 -9.24 8.34
N TRP A 338 21.20 -8.48 7.44
CA TRP A 338 21.60 -7.10 7.08
C TRP A 338 21.71 -6.14 8.28
N SER A 339 20.83 -6.26 9.27
CA SER A 339 20.88 -5.48 10.51
C SER A 339 22.13 -5.78 11.36
N GLN A 340 22.51 -7.07 11.47
CA GLN A 340 23.73 -7.49 12.17
C GLN A 340 24.99 -7.06 11.41
N ILE A 341 24.97 -7.11 10.08
CA ILE A 341 26.08 -6.59 9.24
C ILE A 341 26.27 -5.09 9.47
N LEU A 342 25.20 -4.31 9.61
CA LEU A 342 25.29 -2.88 9.97
C LEU A 342 25.71 -2.65 11.44
N ALA A 343 25.42 -3.56 12.38
CA ALA A 343 25.96 -3.49 13.74
C ALA A 343 27.49 -3.78 13.80
N LEU A 344 28.03 -4.50 12.80
CA LEU A 344 29.47 -4.78 12.67
C LEU A 344 30.21 -3.71 11.86
N TYR A 345 29.63 -3.22 10.76
CA TYR A 345 30.31 -2.39 9.75
C TYR A 345 29.64 -1.04 9.46
N GLY A 346 28.49 -0.75 10.07
CA GLY A 346 27.70 0.47 9.87
C GLY A 346 28.09 1.61 10.81
N ARG A 347 27.16 2.54 11.07
CA ARG A 347 27.40 3.71 11.93
C ARG A 347 27.51 3.27 13.40
N GLY A 348 28.65 3.51 14.04
CA GLY A 348 29.00 2.91 15.33
C GLY A 348 29.35 1.42 15.25
N GLY A 349 29.70 0.90 14.07
CA GLY A 349 29.98 -0.51 13.84
C GLY A 349 31.20 -1.03 14.62
N SER A 350 31.05 -2.21 15.23
CA SER A 350 32.06 -2.77 16.15
C SER A 350 33.31 -3.37 15.46
N VAL A 351 33.41 -3.32 14.13
CA VAL A 351 34.57 -3.77 13.33
C VAL A 351 35.09 -2.64 12.44
N SER A 352 34.20 -1.90 11.78
CA SER A 352 34.51 -0.61 11.13
C SER A 352 33.23 0.20 10.92
N GLU A 353 33.35 1.42 10.38
CA GLU A 353 32.19 2.21 9.95
C GLU A 353 32.04 2.35 8.42
N VAL A 354 32.61 1.44 7.64
CA VAL A 354 32.67 1.60 6.16
C VAL A 354 31.30 1.57 5.48
N LEU A 355 30.29 0.92 6.08
CA LEU A 355 28.91 0.86 5.60
C LEU A 355 27.98 1.88 6.31
N LYS A 356 28.51 2.86 7.06
CA LYS A 356 27.68 3.81 7.85
C LYS A 356 26.69 4.65 7.05
N ASP A 357 27.00 4.90 5.78
CA ASP A 357 26.18 5.66 4.84
C ASP A 357 25.33 4.74 3.93
N ARG A 358 25.21 3.45 4.28
CA ARG A 358 24.43 2.43 3.57
C ARG A 358 23.31 1.85 4.44
N ASN A 359 22.18 1.49 3.81
CA ASN A 359 21.03 0.89 4.48
C ASN A 359 20.83 -0.59 4.13
N GLN A 360 20.01 -1.30 4.90
CA GLN A 360 19.80 -2.76 4.76
C GLN A 360 19.32 -3.16 3.35
N VAL A 361 18.51 -2.32 2.69
CA VAL A 361 18.02 -2.56 1.32
C VAL A 361 19.17 -2.49 0.32
N GLN A 362 20.04 -1.48 0.43
CA GLN A 362 21.22 -1.33 -0.42
C GLN A 362 22.21 -2.49 -0.23
N LEU A 363 22.40 -3.00 1.00
CA LEU A 363 23.21 -4.19 1.27
C LEU A 363 22.61 -5.43 0.58
N LYS A 364 21.29 -5.65 0.72
CA LYS A 364 20.55 -6.76 0.09
C LYS A 364 20.66 -6.71 -1.44
N ASP A 365 20.41 -5.56 -2.05
CA ASP A 365 20.52 -5.37 -3.49
C ASP A 365 21.96 -5.52 -3.99
N LYS A 366 22.95 -5.02 -3.24
CA LYS A 366 24.36 -5.19 -3.62
C LYS A 366 24.78 -6.66 -3.58
N ALA A 367 24.40 -7.40 -2.55
CA ALA A 367 24.68 -8.84 -2.44
C ALA A 367 24.00 -9.63 -3.57
N ARG A 368 22.74 -9.32 -3.90
CA ARG A 368 22.02 -9.91 -5.06
C ARG A 368 22.73 -9.61 -6.39
N ASN A 369 23.18 -8.37 -6.60
CA ASN A 369 23.90 -7.97 -7.80
C ASN A 369 25.30 -8.59 -7.90
N LEU A 370 26.03 -8.74 -6.77
CA LEU A 370 27.30 -9.45 -6.72
C LEU A 370 27.09 -10.93 -7.08
N LYS A 371 26.11 -11.61 -6.48
CA LYS A 371 25.75 -13.00 -6.82
C LYS A 371 25.43 -13.17 -8.31
N LEU A 372 24.66 -12.26 -8.89
CA LEU A 372 24.36 -12.24 -10.32
C LEU A 372 25.61 -12.01 -11.19
N TRP A 373 26.57 -11.19 -10.73
CA TRP A 373 27.84 -10.98 -11.43
C TRP A 373 28.74 -12.21 -11.42
N TYR A 374 28.87 -12.92 -10.28
CA TYR A 374 29.59 -14.21 -10.22
C TYR A 374 28.98 -15.22 -11.20
N LEU A 375 27.66 -15.43 -11.14
CA LEU A 375 26.93 -16.31 -12.06
C LEU A 375 27.11 -15.92 -13.53
N LYS A 376 27.05 -14.62 -13.86
CA LYS A 376 27.22 -14.14 -15.25
C LYS A 376 28.67 -14.22 -15.75
N THR A 377 29.67 -14.20 -14.86
CA THR A 377 31.10 -14.27 -15.23
C THR A 377 31.68 -15.68 -15.16
N GLY A 378 30.86 -16.70 -14.93
CA GLY A 378 31.30 -18.10 -14.83
C GLY A 378 32.21 -18.38 -13.62
N LYS A 379 32.21 -17.48 -12.62
CA LYS A 379 33.03 -17.62 -11.41
C LYS A 379 32.20 -18.24 -10.30
N GLU A 380 32.82 -19.12 -9.52
CA GLU A 380 32.14 -19.77 -8.39
C GLU A 380 31.58 -18.74 -7.41
N VAL A 381 30.32 -18.93 -7.01
CA VAL A 381 29.65 -18.07 -6.05
C VAL A 381 30.16 -18.39 -4.64
N PRO A 382 30.73 -17.41 -3.90
CA PRO A 382 31.17 -17.59 -2.51
C PRO A 382 30.07 -18.19 -1.62
N SER A 383 30.47 -19.02 -0.64
CA SER A 383 29.60 -19.64 0.36
C SER A 383 28.60 -18.64 0.98
N SER A 384 29.11 -17.51 1.45
CA SER A 384 28.35 -16.41 2.06
C SER A 384 27.31 -15.76 1.14
N LEU A 385 27.45 -15.87 -0.18
CA LEU A 385 26.44 -15.43 -1.17
C LEU A 385 25.42 -16.51 -1.54
N LYS A 386 25.65 -17.79 -1.22
CA LYS A 386 24.70 -18.87 -1.54
C LYS A 386 23.36 -18.68 -0.83
N GLY A 387 23.36 -18.25 0.44
CA GLY A 387 22.17 -17.95 1.23
C GLY A 387 21.36 -16.70 0.82
N VAL A 388 21.87 -15.85 -0.09
CA VAL A 388 21.13 -14.67 -0.58
C VAL A 388 20.09 -15.11 -1.62
N THR A 389 18.87 -15.40 -1.18
CA THR A 389 17.75 -15.84 -2.03
C THR A 389 16.95 -14.67 -2.63
N GLY A 390 16.39 -14.90 -3.82
CA GLY A 390 15.59 -13.93 -4.56
C GLY A 390 15.55 -14.26 -6.05
N GLU A 391 14.36 -14.24 -6.65
CA GLU A 391 14.08 -14.72 -8.00
C GLU A 391 15.00 -14.09 -9.08
N LEU A 392 15.61 -14.91 -9.94
CA LEU A 392 16.59 -14.50 -10.96
C LEU A 392 15.94 -14.23 -12.32
N ARG A 393 14.92 -13.36 -12.36
CA ARG A 393 14.20 -13.04 -13.61
C ARG A 393 15.11 -12.29 -14.59
N LYS A 394 15.58 -13.01 -15.62
CA LYS A 394 16.31 -12.48 -16.80
C LYS A 394 15.46 -11.40 -17.49
N ARG A 395 15.96 -10.16 -17.57
CA ARG A 395 15.29 -9.04 -18.24
C ARG A 395 16.06 -8.65 -19.51
N GLY A 396 15.39 -8.76 -20.66
CA GLY A 396 15.98 -8.68 -22.01
C GLY A 396 15.57 -9.92 -22.79
N GLY A 397 14.91 -9.74 -23.94
CA GLY A 397 14.26 -10.80 -24.71
C GLY A 397 14.08 -10.41 -26.18
N LEU A 398 12.93 -10.78 -26.75
CA LEU A 398 12.66 -11.01 -28.18
C LEU A 398 13.16 -12.37 -28.71
N LEU A 399 12.52 -12.77 -29.80
CA LEU A 399 12.62 -14.03 -30.51
C LEU A 399 13.82 -14.01 -31.45
N ASP A 400 14.34 -15.20 -31.75
CA ASP A 400 14.57 -15.66 -33.12
C ASP A 400 14.37 -17.20 -33.08
N ASP A 401 13.64 -17.75 -34.05
CA ASP A 401 13.51 -19.19 -34.30
C ASP A 401 14.53 -19.59 -35.38
N ASP A 402 14.99 -20.85 -35.35
CA ASP A 402 15.96 -21.48 -36.28
C ASP A 402 17.35 -20.78 -36.35
N ASP A 403 18.49 -21.48 -36.20
CA ASP A 403 18.92 -22.51 -37.15
C ASP A 403 20.15 -23.33 -36.66
N ASN A 404 20.38 -24.46 -37.33
CA ASN A 404 21.64 -25.17 -37.59
C ASN A 404 22.35 -26.02 -36.51
N ASP A 405 22.70 -27.23 -36.95
CA ASP A 405 23.39 -28.34 -36.28
C ASP A 405 24.86 -28.12 -35.87
N ASN A 406 25.36 -28.98 -34.97
CA ASN A 406 26.49 -29.85 -35.35
C ASN A 406 26.49 -31.20 -34.57
N ALA A 407 27.15 -32.21 -35.13
CA ALA A 407 27.27 -33.59 -34.62
C ALA A 407 28.18 -33.68 -33.36
N ILE A 408 28.42 -34.81 -32.66
CA ILE A 408 28.90 -36.17 -33.04
C ILE A 408 28.56 -37.11 -31.85
N GLY A 409 28.32 -38.43 -31.94
CA GLY A 409 28.34 -39.38 -33.07
C GLY A 409 28.10 -40.84 -32.58
N GLU A 410 28.16 -41.78 -33.52
CA GLU A 410 27.80 -43.22 -33.47
C GLU A 410 28.18 -44.08 -32.25
N TYR A 411 27.38 -45.11 -31.97
CA TYR A 411 27.87 -46.51 -31.83
C TYR A 411 26.79 -47.56 -32.17
N SER A 412 27.23 -48.66 -32.77
CA SER A 412 26.48 -49.79 -33.39
C SER A 412 26.20 -50.95 -32.38
N VAL A 413 25.49 -52.08 -32.59
CA VAL A 413 24.56 -52.62 -33.64
C VAL A 413 23.93 -53.96 -33.14
N ASN A 414 22.72 -54.34 -33.61
CA ASN A 414 22.05 -55.66 -33.48
C ASN A 414 21.73 -56.19 -32.03
N ASN A 415 20.91 -57.22 -31.75
CA ASN A 415 20.15 -58.26 -32.51
C ASN A 415 18.98 -58.78 -31.60
N GLU A 416 17.97 -59.59 -31.96
CA GLU A 416 17.42 -60.18 -33.21
C GLU A 416 15.95 -60.67 -32.96
N GLY A 417 15.12 -60.84 -34.01
CA GLY A 417 13.88 -61.65 -34.01
C GLY A 417 12.61 -61.08 -33.33
N GLY A 418 11.37 -61.47 -33.70
CA GLY A 418 10.96 -62.29 -34.84
C GLY A 418 9.45 -62.64 -34.89
N ASP A 419 8.91 -62.72 -36.12
CA ASP A 419 7.61 -63.30 -36.55
C ASP A 419 6.26 -62.63 -36.19
N GLN A 420 5.19 -63.03 -36.89
CA GLN A 420 3.98 -62.20 -37.16
C GLN A 420 2.60 -62.96 -37.03
N PRO A 421 1.48 -62.73 -37.77
CA PRO A 421 0.10 -62.79 -37.23
C PRO A 421 -0.71 -64.00 -37.80
N PRO A 422 -2.08 -64.07 -37.95
CA PRO A 422 -3.18 -63.14 -37.61
C PRO A 422 -4.52 -63.78 -37.10
N ALA A 423 -5.57 -62.92 -37.05
CA ALA A 423 -6.98 -63.19 -37.43
C ALA A 423 -8.07 -63.59 -36.39
N GLN A 424 -9.02 -62.63 -36.22
CA GLN A 424 -10.49 -62.73 -36.22
C GLN A 424 -11.25 -63.94 -35.59
N SER A 425 -12.35 -63.64 -34.86
CA SER A 425 -13.75 -64.07 -35.18
C SER A 425 -14.65 -64.48 -33.99
N LYS A 426 -15.72 -63.70 -33.73
CA LYS A 426 -17.06 -64.09 -33.16
C LYS A 426 -17.07 -64.84 -31.80
N GLY A 427 -17.64 -64.32 -30.70
CA GLY A 427 -18.87 -63.53 -30.55
C GLY A 427 -19.87 -64.23 -29.59
N LYS A 428 -21.03 -63.58 -29.31
CA LYS A 428 -22.15 -64.06 -28.43
C LYS A 428 -21.85 -64.13 -26.91
N LYS A 429 -22.80 -63.92 -25.98
CA LYS A 429 -24.08 -63.14 -25.96
C LYS A 429 -24.61 -63.13 -24.50
N SER A 430 -25.54 -62.22 -24.18
CA SER A 430 -26.47 -62.29 -23.01
C SER A 430 -25.84 -62.04 -21.62
N LYS A 431 -26.34 -61.09 -20.81
CA LYS A 431 -27.50 -61.17 -19.85
C LYS A 431 -27.26 -62.18 -18.70
N LYS A 432 -27.59 -61.90 -17.43
CA LYS A 432 -28.47 -60.85 -16.87
C LYS A 432 -28.18 -60.61 -15.37
N ARG A 433 -28.54 -59.42 -14.86
CA ARG A 433 -28.99 -59.07 -13.48
C ARG A 433 -28.86 -60.15 -12.38
N ALA A 434 -28.31 -59.74 -11.23
CA ALA A 434 -29.19 -59.25 -10.16
C ALA A 434 -28.91 -57.75 -10.01
#